data_AF-A0A7U6LBC4-F1
#
_entry.id   AF-A0A7U6LBC4-F1
#
_cell.length_a   1.000
_cell.length_b   1.000
_cell.length_c   1.000
_cell.angle_alpha   90.00
_cell.angle_beta   90.00
_cell.angle_gamma   90.00
#
_symmetry.space_group_name_H-M   'P 1'
#
loop_
_entity.id
_entity.type
_entity.pdbx_description
1 polymer ?
#
loop_
_entity_poly.entity_id
_entity_poly.type
_entity_poly.pdbx_seq_one_letter_code
_entity_poly.pdbx_strand_id
1 'polypeptide(L)' 'MHILFLELGVGRNTPVIVKYSFWYMTMENKKAVYACINYREAFCPIKLEDRSICLDGDIGEVLGEIYKKIEEDI' A
#
# COMPACT_ATOMS: atom_id res chain seq x y z
N MET A 1 -3.05 -13.61 12.11
CA MET A 1 -1.91 -13.46 11.18
C MET A 1 -1.70 -11.97 10.91
N HIS A 2 -0.47 -11.48 11.02
CA HIS A 2 -0.13 -10.11 10.62
C HIS A 2 0.20 -10.12 9.12
N ILE A 3 -0.45 -9.27 8.33
CA ILE A 3 -0.38 -9.31 6.86
C ILE A 3 -0.19 -7.89 6.34
N LEU A 4 0.72 -7.73 5.38
CA LEU A 4 0.85 -6.51 4.57
C LEU A 4 0.20 -6.74 3.20
N PHE A 5 -0.79 -5.93 2.87
CA PHE A 5 -1.36 -5.84 1.52
C PHE A 5 -0.66 -4.71 0.75
N LEU A 6 0.36 -5.06 -0.04
CA LEU A 6 1.16 -4.12 -0.82
C LEU A 6 0.61 -3.95 -2.24
N GLU A 7 0.07 -2.78 -2.53
CA GLU A 7 -0.42 -2.37 -3.84
C GLU A 7 0.61 -1.48 -4.57
N LEU A 8 0.97 -1.83 -5.80
CA LEU A 8 1.93 -1.07 -6.61
C LEU A 8 1.27 -0.63 -7.93
N GLY A 9 1.06 0.67 -8.11
CA GLY A 9 0.64 1.24 -9.39
C GLY A 9 -0.78 0.85 -9.85
N VAL A 10 -1.67 0.48 -8.92
CA VAL A 10 -3.05 0.11 -9.27
C VAL A 10 -3.91 1.37 -9.34
N GLY A 11 -4.21 1.78 -10.56
CA GLY A 11 -5.13 2.88 -10.86
C GLY A 11 -6.61 2.47 -10.82
N ARG A 12 -7.44 3.27 -11.50
CA ARG A 12 -8.91 3.18 -11.43
C ARG A 12 -9.60 2.48 -12.61
N ASN A 13 -8.85 1.83 -13.50
CA ASN A 13 -9.43 1.10 -14.64
C ASN A 13 -10.24 -0.13 -14.19
N THR A 14 -9.67 -0.95 -13.31
CA THR A 14 -10.28 -2.18 -12.78
C THR A 14 -10.00 -2.35 -11.28
N PRO A 15 -10.42 -1.37 -10.45
CA PRO A 15 -10.02 -1.31 -9.03
C PRO A 15 -10.58 -2.48 -8.20
N VAL A 16 -11.62 -3.16 -8.69
CA VAL A 16 -12.25 -4.33 -8.07
C VAL A 16 -11.33 -5.55 -7.97
N ILE A 17 -10.26 -5.62 -8.77
CA ILE A 17 -9.37 -6.80 -8.77
C ILE A 17 -8.41 -6.75 -7.58
N VAL A 18 -7.71 -5.62 -7.39
CA VAL A 18 -6.68 -5.47 -6.35
C VAL A 18 -7.08 -4.44 -5.30
N LYS A 19 -7.25 -3.16 -5.69
CA LYS A 19 -7.43 -2.04 -4.76
C LYS A 19 -8.57 -2.26 -3.76
N TYR A 20 -9.77 -2.54 -4.25
CA TYR A 20 -10.93 -2.73 -3.38
C TYR A 20 -10.85 -4.04 -2.60
N SER A 21 -10.37 -5.13 -3.22
CA SER A 21 -10.14 -6.40 -2.54
C SER A 21 -9.20 -6.24 -1.35
N PHE A 22 -8.07 -5.54 -1.53
CA PHE A 22 -7.10 -5.29 -0.47
C PHE A 22 -7.68 -4.42 0.64
N TRP A 23 -8.49 -3.42 0.31
CA TRP A 23 -9.21 -2.63 1.31
C TRP A 23 -10.16 -3.50 2.14
N TYR A 24 -10.99 -4.34 1.50
CA TYR A 24 -11.91 -5.22 2.22
C TYR A 24 -11.17 -6.21 3.12
N MET A 25 -10.13 -6.86 2.59
CA MET A 25 -9.32 -7.82 3.36
C MET A 25 -8.61 -7.14 4.55
N THR A 26 -8.18 -5.89 4.39
CA THR A 26 -7.60 -5.09 5.49
C THR A 26 -8.66 -4.68 6.51
N MET A 27 -9.89 -4.39 6.09
CA MET A 27 -11.01 -4.13 7.01
C MET A 27 -11.39 -5.37 7.82
N GLU A 28 -11.41 -6.55 7.18
CA GLU A 28 -11.74 -7.83 7.82
C GLU A 28 -10.66 -8.29 8.81
N ASN A 29 -9.38 -8.17 8.45
CA ASN A 29 -8.28 -8.50 9.34
C ASN A 29 -7.76 -7.25 10.06
N LYS A 30 -8.19 -7.04 11.31
CA LYS A 30 -7.75 -5.91 12.15
C LYS A 30 -6.24 -5.86 12.42
N LYS A 31 -5.50 -6.96 12.19
CA LYS A 31 -4.04 -7.03 12.30
C LYS A 31 -3.32 -6.82 10.95
N ALA A 32 -4.06 -6.57 9.88
CA ALA A 32 -3.49 -6.27 8.57
C ALA A 32 -3.23 -4.77 8.41
N VAL A 33 -2.22 -4.48 7.59
CA VAL A 33 -1.84 -3.14 7.13
C VAL A 33 -1.97 -3.12 5.61
N TYR A 34 -2.51 -2.03 5.08
CA TYR A 34 -2.52 -1.74 3.65
C TYR A 34 -1.38 -0.77 3.33
N ALA A 35 -0.66 -0.99 2.23
CA ALA A 35 0.29 -0.03 1.70
C ALA A 35 0.07 0.14 0.20
N CYS A 36 0.05 1.38 -0.28
CA CYS A 36 0.01 1.67 -1.71
C CYS A 36 1.12 2.63 -2.12
N ILE A 37 1.75 2.31 -3.25
CA ILE A 37 2.71 3.19 -3.93
C ILE A 37 2.13 3.48 -5.31
N ASN A 38 1.75 4.73 -5.55
CA ASN A 38 1.20 5.13 -6.85
C ASN A 38 1.35 6.63 -7.08
N TYR A 39 1.74 7.01 -8.29
CA TYR A 39 1.93 8.42 -8.64
C TYR A 39 0.58 9.13 -8.78
N ARG A 40 0.34 10.14 -7.96
CA ARG A 40 -0.89 10.97 -7.89
C ARG A 40 -2.18 10.24 -7.51
N GLU A 41 -2.14 8.94 -7.28
CA GLU A 41 -3.30 8.10 -6.92
C GLU A 41 -3.05 7.26 -5.65
N ALA A 42 -2.19 7.72 -4.75
CA ALA A 42 -1.93 7.09 -3.46
C ALA A 42 -2.96 7.53 -2.41
N PHE A 43 -4.01 6.73 -2.22
CA PHE A 43 -5.04 7.00 -1.22
C PHE A 43 -5.68 5.72 -0.69
N CYS A 44 -6.33 5.83 0.47
CA CYS A 44 -7.14 4.80 1.09
C CYS A 44 -8.48 5.39 1.58
N PRO A 45 -9.48 4.55 1.92
CA PRO A 45 -10.70 5.02 2.57
C PRO A 45 -10.43 5.52 3.99
N ILE A 46 -11.16 6.55 4.44
CA ILE A 46 -11.04 7.14 5.80
C ILE A 46 -11.01 6.10 6.92
N LYS A 47 -11.82 5.03 6.79
CA LYS A 47 -11.90 3.94 7.77
C LYS A 47 -10.64 3.09 7.91
N LEU A 48 -9.66 3.26 7.02
CA LEU A 48 -8.39 2.54 7.00
C LEU A 48 -7.18 3.45 7.18
N GLU A 49 -7.35 4.76 7.37
CA GLU A 49 -6.23 5.72 7.52
C GLU A 49 -5.26 5.32 8.63
N ASP A 50 -5.78 4.77 9.73
CA ASP A 50 -5.00 4.31 10.89
C ASP A 50 -4.12 3.08 10.60
N ARG A 51 -4.40 2.35 9.53
CA ARG A 51 -3.73 1.09 9.15
C ARG A 51 -3.31 1.09 7.68
N SER A 52 -3.09 2.28 7.13
CA SER A 52 -2.69 2.46 5.73
C SER A 52 -1.44 3.32 5.58
N ILE A 53 -0.56 2.90 4.68
CA ILE A 53 0.62 3.66 4.25
C ILE A 53 0.39 4.04 2.79
N CYS A 54 0.13 5.32 2.52
CA CYS A 54 -0.09 5.81 1.15
C CYS A 54 1.13 6.64 0.72
N LEU A 55 1.89 6.15 -0.25
CA LEU A 55 3.10 6.79 -0.77
C LEU A 55 2.83 7.29 -2.20
N ASP A 56 2.76 8.62 -2.34
CA ASP A 56 2.68 9.28 -3.65
C ASP A 56 4.09 9.44 -4.22
N GLY A 57 4.42 8.65 -5.24
CA GLY A 57 5.76 8.65 -5.83
C GLY A 57 5.94 7.62 -6.95
N ASP A 58 7.07 7.71 -7.63
CA ASP A 58 7.51 6.68 -8.56
C ASP A 58 7.86 5.39 -7.79
N ILE A 59 7.40 4.25 -8.29
CA ILE A 59 7.58 2.97 -7.61
C ILE A 59 9.06 2.60 -7.51
N GLY A 60 9.85 2.84 -8.56
CA GLY A 60 11.27 2.52 -8.60
C GLY A 60 12.07 3.37 -7.61
N GLU A 61 11.77 4.66 -7.53
CA GLU A 61 12.41 5.58 -6.57
C GLU A 61 12.09 5.17 -5.13
N VAL A 62 10.80 5.02 -4.79
CA VAL A 62 10.37 4.66 -3.43
C VAL A 62 10.94 3.33 -2.98
N LEU A 63 10.88 2.30 -3.82
CA LEU A 63 11.46 1.00 -3.48
C LEU A 63 12.98 1.07 -3.38
N GLY A 64 13.64 1.83 -4.25
CA GLY A 64 15.08 2.04 -4.19
C GLY A 64 15.55 2.67 -2.88
N GLU A 65 14.81 3.66 -2.37
CA GLU A 65 15.06 4.25 -1.04
C GLU A 65 14.83 3.25 0.09
N ILE A 66 13.76 2.46 0.02
CA ILE A 66 13.48 1.39 0.99
C ILE A 66 14.61 0.35 1.01
N TYR A 67 15.09 -0.08 -0.16
CA TYR A 67 16.19 -1.05 -0.26
C TYR A 67 17.49 -0.52 0.36
N LYS A 68 17.88 0.71 0.04
CA LYS A 68 19.07 1.33 0.65
C LYS A 68 18.97 1.39 2.17
N LYS A 69 17.79 1.77 2.68
CA LYS A 69 17.55 1.85 4.11
C LYS A 69 17.62 0.49 4.81
N ILE A 70 17.10 -0.56 4.16
CA ILE A 70 17.24 -1.94 4.67
C ILE A 70 18.71 -2.36 4.70
N GLU A 71 19.51 -2.01 3.70
CA GLU A 71 20.96 -2.32 3.69
C GLU A 71 21.74 -1.57 4.77
N GLU A 72 21.33 -0.34 5.13
CA GLU A 72 21.93 0.45 6.22
C GLU A 72 21.58 -0.09 7.62
N ASP A 73 20.43 -0.75 7.76
CA ASP A 73 19.91 -1.29 9.02
C ASP A 73 20.39 -2.74 9.31
N ILE A 74 21.14 -3.37 8.39
CA ILE A 74 21.72 -4.73 8.51
C ILE A 74 23.22 -4.64 8.82
#